data_AF-A0A540WW36-F1
#
_entry.id   AF-A0A540WW36-F1
#
_cell.length_a   1.000
_cell.length_b   1.000
_cell.length_c   1.000
_cell.angle_alpha   90.00
_cell.angle_beta   90.00
_cell.angle_gamma   90.00
#
_symmetry.space_group_name_H-M   'P 1'
#
loop_
_entity.id
_entity.type
_entity.pdbx_description
1 polymer ?
#
loop_
_entity_poly.entity_id
_entity_poly.type
_entity_poly.pdbx_seq_one_letter_code
_entity_poly.pdbx_strand_id
1 'polypeptide(L)'
;MLPGCPWVIKPQPKPKTVEEQREAVVAHFEKRTPHEDFVELDLANDDHYEYAKHRLQEAVAAQGAAGAKGLVAQQTPPKDFSRALKTLDVARAKAVRGGPQPKPTEWNCDHFLHIEDSRTAGGKGAQQADNAQAQAPRPTLQIRPYATCAGGSTHVFTDVTAYESDLAGKKRTVLSTSANEEHNDGRTFDDTTVSVTPSMEANRKVIIESMMVAHNDKTGEEHVSFASLETSLVATPQTFTLVHPHFAGPGPRPDINLTTCQLRGGADCDYAMVANAGGTLAPFPAQSTGLALRKTGAPWTGDPTAYFPFKPGSAFDFTNIYIPLQGTFDAGASATADCTIQAMKNGATTTRLRLIKTESGGTCTTLADLSDAFPVGARTSTIQQLVNVSQNTTASGGAGCTMERIVNEPVVLSMTLYGLSTCGGPAIPRIVTFTSTALPANPFNLNVLNSCLAEGTRITMADGKLAPIETLRVGDKVRANAAGRVLTVQDFIFGREPKPLVRLRDDQGHDVRLTEKHPVLLSSGLVVAAEKVQVKDTVRTQTGTATITSTERVPYDGKVYNLKLGTAEELESLSPNERTMFADGLLVGDDTMQRELEAPRRASATK
;
A
#
# COMPACT_ATOMS: atom_id res chain seq x y z
N MET A 1 -30.04 -74.28 3.87
CA MET A 1 -29.10 -73.32 3.25
C MET A 1 -29.80 -72.65 2.08
N LEU A 2 -30.04 -71.35 2.18
CA LEU A 2 -29.95 -70.34 1.11
C LEU A 2 -30.13 -68.96 1.79
N PRO A 3 -29.11 -68.08 1.83
CA PRO A 3 -29.18 -66.80 2.51
C PRO A 3 -29.64 -65.68 1.56
N GLY A 4 -30.78 -65.06 1.85
CA GLY A 4 -31.24 -63.83 1.19
C GLY A 4 -30.88 -62.61 2.03
N CYS A 5 -29.96 -61.78 1.53
CA CYS A 5 -29.66 -60.46 2.10
C CYS A 5 -30.78 -59.47 1.73
N PRO A 6 -31.39 -58.74 2.68
CA PRO A 6 -32.08 -57.50 2.35
C PRO A 6 -31.02 -56.40 2.21
N TRP A 7 -30.88 -55.87 1.00
CA TRP A 7 -30.14 -54.64 0.76
C TRP A 7 -30.85 -53.49 1.49
N VAL A 8 -30.38 -53.15 2.69
CA VAL A 8 -30.76 -51.90 3.35
C VAL A 8 -30.07 -50.79 2.58
N ILE A 9 -30.77 -50.22 1.58
CA ILE A 9 -30.38 -48.97 0.95
C ILE A 9 -30.45 -47.92 2.06
N LYS A 10 -29.31 -47.57 2.66
CA LYS A 10 -29.24 -46.40 3.53
C LYS A 10 -29.71 -45.20 2.70
N PRO A 11 -30.71 -44.43 3.14
CA PRO A 11 -31.13 -43.24 2.41
C PRO A 11 -29.91 -42.34 2.23
N GLN A 12 -29.57 -42.05 0.98
CA GLN A 12 -28.56 -41.06 0.65
C GLN A 12 -29.00 -39.74 1.30
N PRO A 13 -28.13 -39.05 2.06
CA PRO A 13 -28.47 -37.76 2.61
C PRO A 13 -28.88 -36.84 1.46
N LYS A 14 -29.98 -36.09 1.65
CA LYS A 14 -30.46 -35.12 0.66
C LYS A 14 -29.30 -34.16 0.32
N PRO A 15 -29.07 -33.83 -0.96
CA PRO A 15 -28.11 -32.81 -1.33
C PRO A 15 -28.42 -31.50 -0.58
N LYS A 16 -27.39 -30.93 0.04
CA LYS A 16 -27.52 -29.61 0.68
C LYS A 16 -27.87 -28.58 -0.37
N THR A 17 -28.66 -27.61 0.05
CA THR A 17 -28.96 -26.40 -0.70
C THR A 17 -27.73 -25.50 -0.76
N VAL A 18 -27.69 -24.61 -1.75
CA VAL A 18 -26.64 -23.57 -1.87
C VAL A 18 -26.56 -22.71 -0.60
N GLU A 19 -27.68 -22.50 0.07
CA GLU A 19 -27.72 -21.75 1.31
C GLU A 19 -27.07 -22.49 2.48
N GLU A 20 -27.33 -23.79 2.64
CA GLU A 20 -26.65 -24.62 3.64
C GLU A 20 -25.13 -24.68 3.38
N GLN A 21 -24.72 -24.68 2.11
CA GLN A 21 -23.30 -24.62 1.73
C GLN A 21 -22.68 -23.26 2.06
N ARG A 22 -23.40 -22.16 1.77
CA ARG A 22 -23.00 -20.80 2.14
C ARG A 22 -22.82 -20.67 3.66
N GLU A 23 -23.77 -21.18 4.45
CA GLU A 23 -23.69 -21.13 5.91
C GLU A 23 -22.42 -21.80 6.44
N ALA A 24 -21.96 -22.89 5.81
CA ALA A 24 -20.68 -23.52 6.15
C ALA A 24 -19.49 -22.59 5.88
N VAL A 25 -19.46 -21.93 4.72
CA VAL A 25 -18.42 -20.96 4.34
C VAL A 25 -18.42 -19.75 5.27
N VAL A 26 -19.59 -19.19 5.59
CA VAL A 26 -19.72 -18.06 6.52
C VAL A 26 -19.28 -18.45 7.92
N ALA A 27 -19.66 -19.64 8.40
CA ALA A 27 -19.21 -20.15 9.71
C ALA A 27 -17.70 -20.38 9.75
N HIS A 28 -17.07 -20.70 8.61
CA HIS A 28 -15.61 -20.76 8.50
C HIS A 28 -15.00 -19.36 8.54
N PHE A 29 -15.56 -18.41 7.79
CA PHE A 29 -15.15 -17.01 7.78
C PHE A 29 -15.21 -16.36 9.16
N GLU A 30 -16.24 -16.64 9.97
CA GLU A 30 -16.37 -16.12 11.33
C GLU A 30 -15.30 -16.63 12.30
N LYS A 31 -14.64 -17.76 11.97
CA LYS A 31 -13.57 -18.38 12.77
C LYS A 31 -12.16 -18.05 12.28
N ARG A 32 -12.02 -17.23 11.23
CA ARG A 32 -10.72 -16.83 10.68
C ARG A 32 -9.84 -16.16 11.73
N THR A 33 -8.55 -16.09 11.46
CA THR A 33 -7.59 -15.43 12.34
C THR A 33 -8.02 -13.96 12.53
N PRO A 34 -8.05 -13.45 13.78
CA PRO A 34 -8.08 -12.01 13.98
C PRO A 34 -6.91 -11.45 13.19
N HIS A 35 -7.10 -10.62 12.18
CA HIS A 35 -5.99 -10.32 11.27
C HIS A 35 -6.35 -10.29 9.78
N GLU A 36 -7.37 -11.05 9.37
CA GLU A 36 -7.69 -11.31 7.95
C GLU A 36 -9.05 -10.70 7.56
N ASP A 37 -9.16 -10.11 6.37
CA ASP A 37 -10.43 -9.60 5.80
C ASP A 37 -11.20 -10.66 5.01
N PHE A 38 -10.55 -11.80 4.77
CA PHE A 38 -11.04 -12.95 4.05
C PHE A 38 -10.71 -14.24 4.82
N VAL A 39 -11.20 -15.36 4.33
CA VAL A 39 -10.73 -16.70 4.70
C VAL A 39 -10.39 -17.49 3.44
N GLU A 40 -9.31 -18.25 3.45
CA GLU A 40 -9.07 -19.24 2.39
C GLU A 40 -10.11 -20.34 2.50
N LEU A 41 -10.74 -20.72 1.39
CA LEU A 41 -11.74 -21.78 1.41
C LEU A 41 -11.05 -23.13 1.62
N ASP A 42 -11.49 -23.87 2.63
CA ASP A 42 -11.17 -25.31 2.74
C ASP A 42 -11.78 -26.08 1.56
N LEU A 43 -11.05 -26.14 0.46
CA LEU A 43 -11.49 -26.87 -0.72
C LEU A 43 -11.44 -28.38 -0.54
N ALA A 44 -11.01 -28.96 0.59
CA ALA A 44 -11.24 -30.38 0.89
C ALA A 44 -12.66 -30.61 1.45
N ASN A 45 -13.34 -29.57 1.92
CA ASN A 45 -14.75 -29.60 2.30
C ASN A 45 -15.67 -29.47 1.07
N ASP A 46 -16.61 -30.41 0.92
CA ASP A 46 -17.57 -30.44 -0.19
C ASP A 46 -18.46 -29.19 -0.22
N ASP A 47 -18.88 -28.68 0.93
CA ASP A 47 -19.76 -27.51 1.02
C ASP A 47 -19.06 -26.25 0.47
N HIS A 48 -17.78 -26.06 0.82
CA HIS A 48 -17.01 -24.92 0.36
C HIS A 48 -16.76 -24.98 -1.15
N TYR A 49 -16.38 -26.16 -1.66
CA TYR A 49 -16.15 -26.35 -3.09
C TYR A 49 -17.42 -26.15 -3.91
N GLU A 50 -18.53 -26.78 -3.52
CA GLU A 50 -19.79 -26.67 -4.26
C GLU A 50 -20.35 -25.23 -4.20
N TYR A 51 -20.20 -24.53 -3.08
CA TYR A 51 -20.55 -23.11 -2.99
C TYR A 51 -19.71 -22.25 -3.95
N ALA A 52 -18.38 -22.40 -3.93
CA ALA A 52 -17.49 -21.66 -4.83
C ALA A 52 -17.76 -21.96 -6.31
N LYS A 53 -18.03 -23.22 -6.62
CA LYS A 53 -18.39 -23.68 -7.97
C LYS A 53 -19.70 -23.06 -8.44
N HIS A 54 -20.72 -23.05 -7.59
CA HIS A 54 -22.01 -22.44 -7.89
C HIS A 54 -21.84 -20.95 -8.22
N ARG A 55 -21.07 -20.21 -7.40
CA ARG A 55 -20.75 -18.79 -7.62
C ARG A 55 -20.11 -18.53 -8.99
N LEU A 56 -19.11 -19.34 -9.37
CA LEU A 56 -18.47 -19.24 -10.69
C LEU A 56 -19.45 -19.54 -11.83
N GLN A 57 -20.28 -20.57 -11.68
CA GLN A 57 -21.27 -20.93 -12.69
C GLN A 57 -22.32 -19.84 -12.89
N GLU A 58 -22.76 -19.18 -11.81
CA GLU A 58 -23.65 -18.01 -11.90
C GLU A 58 -22.99 -16.85 -12.65
N ALA A 59 -21.71 -16.57 -12.39
CA ALA A 59 -20.96 -15.55 -13.10
C ALA A 59 -20.88 -15.85 -14.61
N VAL A 60 -20.58 -17.10 -14.99
CA VAL A 60 -20.56 -17.56 -16.39
C VAL A 60 -21.93 -17.39 -17.05
N ALA A 61 -23.00 -17.83 -16.38
CA ALA A 61 -24.35 -17.74 -16.90
C ALA A 61 -24.80 -16.29 -17.10
N ALA A 62 -24.48 -15.39 -16.14
CA ALA A 62 -24.81 -13.97 -16.23
C ALA A 62 -24.13 -13.30 -17.43
N GLN A 63 -22.89 -13.69 -17.74
CA GLN A 63 -22.18 -13.15 -18.89
C GLN A 63 -22.75 -13.64 -20.23
N GLY A 64 -23.10 -14.93 -20.33
CA GLY A 64 -23.75 -15.48 -21.52
C GLY A 64 -25.06 -14.76 -21.85
N ALA A 65 -25.84 -14.40 -20.82
CA ALA A 65 -27.07 -13.64 -20.97
C ALA A 65 -26.84 -12.17 -21.42
N ALA A 66 -25.74 -11.55 -20.99
CA ALA A 66 -25.37 -10.19 -21.42
C ALA A 66 -24.89 -10.15 -22.88
N GLY A 67 -24.12 -11.15 -23.31
CA GLY A 67 -23.69 -11.29 -24.71
C GLY A 67 -24.85 -11.50 -25.69
N ALA A 68 -25.89 -12.23 -25.27
CA ALA A 68 -27.11 -12.45 -26.07
C ALA A 68 -27.97 -11.18 -26.26
N LYS A 69 -27.80 -10.14 -25.43
CA LYS A 69 -28.57 -8.89 -25.48
C LYS A 69 -27.92 -7.77 -26.31
N GLY A 70 -26.77 -8.01 -26.95
CA GLY A 70 -26.13 -7.04 -27.85
C GLY A 70 -25.65 -5.74 -27.18
N LEU A 71 -25.49 -5.73 -25.85
CA LEU A 71 -25.21 -4.52 -25.05
C LEU A 71 -23.72 -4.17 -24.92
N VAL A 72 -22.81 -4.83 -25.65
CA VAL A 72 -21.37 -4.55 -25.57
C VAL A 72 -20.88 -3.96 -26.90
N ALA A 73 -20.79 -2.63 -26.96
CA ALA A 73 -20.05 -1.93 -28.00
C ALA A 73 -18.59 -1.72 -27.53
N GLN A 74 -17.66 -2.31 -28.30
CA GLN A 74 -16.22 -2.02 -28.40
C GLN A 74 -15.25 -2.34 -27.22
N GLN A 75 -14.26 -3.18 -27.55
CA GLN A 75 -12.86 -3.24 -27.07
C GLN A 75 -12.46 -3.97 -25.77
N THR A 76 -13.33 -4.74 -25.11
CA THR A 76 -12.87 -5.70 -24.07
C THR A 76 -12.96 -7.13 -24.60
N PRO A 77 -11.91 -7.98 -24.50
CA PRO A 77 -12.05 -9.40 -24.83
C PRO A 77 -13.22 -10.01 -24.03
N PRO A 78 -14.00 -10.92 -24.63
CA PRO A 78 -15.07 -11.59 -23.91
C PRO A 78 -14.47 -12.29 -22.69
N LYS A 79 -14.97 -11.97 -21.50
CA LYS A 79 -14.57 -12.64 -20.25
C LYS A 79 -14.89 -14.14 -20.39
N ASP A 80 -14.03 -15.02 -19.92
CA ASP A 80 -14.29 -16.46 -19.96
C ASP A 80 -13.79 -17.03 -18.65
N PHE A 81 -14.69 -17.03 -17.67
CA PHE A 81 -14.41 -17.53 -16.32
C PHE A 81 -14.13 -19.05 -16.29
N SER A 82 -14.03 -19.73 -17.46
CA SER A 82 -13.57 -21.11 -17.58
C SER A 82 -12.21 -21.33 -16.91
N ARG A 83 -11.32 -20.34 -16.95
CA ARG A 83 -10.02 -20.42 -16.27
C ARG A 83 -10.17 -20.45 -14.76
N ALA A 84 -11.03 -19.59 -14.20
CA ALA A 84 -11.35 -19.60 -12.76
C ALA A 84 -11.91 -20.97 -12.33
N LEU A 85 -12.82 -21.53 -13.13
CA LEU A 85 -13.44 -22.83 -12.84
C LEU A 85 -12.41 -23.96 -12.88
N LYS A 86 -11.51 -23.94 -13.87
CA LYS A 86 -10.41 -24.90 -13.96
C LYS A 86 -9.45 -24.78 -12.77
N THR A 87 -9.11 -23.55 -12.37
CA THR A 87 -8.27 -23.29 -11.19
C THR A 87 -8.93 -23.86 -9.93
N LEU A 88 -10.24 -23.64 -9.75
CA LEU A 88 -11.00 -24.21 -8.62
C LEU A 88 -10.94 -25.74 -8.60
N ASP A 89 -11.15 -26.40 -9.75
CA ASP A 89 -11.09 -27.86 -9.86
C ASP A 89 -9.69 -28.41 -9.57
N VAL A 90 -8.64 -27.73 -10.04
CA VAL A 90 -7.24 -28.10 -9.74
C VAL A 90 -6.95 -27.95 -8.26
N ALA A 91 -7.33 -26.83 -7.65
CA ALA A 91 -7.12 -26.56 -6.23
C ALA A 91 -7.88 -27.58 -5.35
N ARG A 92 -9.13 -27.89 -5.69
CA ARG A 92 -9.92 -28.97 -5.07
C ARG A 92 -9.21 -30.32 -5.16
N ALA A 93 -8.75 -30.70 -6.36
CA ALA A 93 -8.06 -31.97 -6.55
C ALA A 93 -6.74 -32.06 -5.76
N LYS A 94 -6.03 -30.94 -5.55
CA LYS A 94 -4.85 -30.88 -4.68
C LYS A 94 -5.22 -31.03 -3.20
N ALA A 95 -6.23 -30.30 -2.73
CA ALA A 95 -6.70 -30.33 -1.34
C ALA A 95 -7.17 -31.73 -0.93
N VAL A 96 -8.00 -32.39 -1.75
CA VAL A 96 -8.53 -33.74 -1.46
C VAL A 96 -7.43 -34.81 -1.45
N ARG A 97 -6.42 -34.69 -2.31
CA ARG A 97 -5.31 -35.65 -2.36
C ARG A 97 -4.41 -35.60 -1.12
N GLY A 98 -4.50 -34.54 -0.30
CA GLY A 98 -3.66 -34.38 0.88
C GLY A 98 -2.17 -34.37 0.53
N GLY A 99 -1.81 -33.77 -0.63
CA GLY A 99 -0.44 -33.69 -1.10
C GLY A 99 0.49 -33.01 -0.07
N PRO A 100 1.82 -33.12 -0.23
CA PRO A 100 2.75 -32.45 0.67
C PRO A 100 2.38 -30.97 0.75
N GLN A 101 2.35 -30.42 1.98
CA GLN A 101 2.13 -29.00 2.23
C GLN A 101 2.99 -28.20 1.23
N PRO A 102 2.41 -27.26 0.47
CA PRO A 102 3.18 -26.45 -0.45
C PRO A 102 4.34 -25.82 0.33
N LYS A 103 5.53 -25.84 -0.27
CA LYS A 103 6.66 -25.13 0.32
C LYS A 103 6.23 -23.68 0.53
N PRO A 104 6.54 -23.03 1.67
CA PRO A 104 6.25 -21.61 1.84
C PRO A 104 6.82 -20.86 0.65
N THR A 105 5.95 -20.25 -0.15
CA THR A 105 6.34 -19.36 -1.24
C THR A 105 6.18 -17.92 -0.78
N GLU A 106 6.82 -17.01 -1.49
CA GLU A 106 6.59 -15.57 -1.29
C GLU A 106 5.30 -15.10 -1.99
N TRP A 107 4.59 -16.01 -2.70
CA TRP A 107 3.35 -15.70 -3.42
C TRP A 107 2.19 -15.65 -2.43
N ASN A 108 1.67 -14.44 -2.22
CA ASN A 108 0.66 -14.19 -1.21
C ASN A 108 -0.44 -13.27 -1.74
N CYS A 109 -1.69 -13.71 -1.65
CA CYS A 109 -2.84 -12.94 -2.13
C CYS A 109 -3.66 -12.37 -0.97
N ASP A 110 -4.10 -11.13 -1.11
CA ASP A 110 -5.03 -10.46 -0.20
C ASP A 110 -6.36 -10.19 -0.93
N HIS A 111 -7.46 -10.35 -0.20
CA HIS A 111 -8.84 -10.21 -0.69
C HIS A 111 -9.66 -9.40 0.31
N PHE A 112 -10.12 -8.22 -0.08
CA PHE A 112 -10.88 -7.34 0.81
C PHE A 112 -11.94 -6.54 0.06
N LEU A 113 -12.85 -5.90 0.78
CA LEU A 113 -13.97 -5.18 0.21
C LEU A 113 -13.84 -3.68 0.49
N HIS A 114 -13.87 -2.86 -0.56
CA HIS A 114 -14.02 -1.42 -0.48
C HIS A 114 -15.49 -1.04 -0.62
N ILE A 115 -16.01 -0.28 0.36
CA ILE A 115 -17.40 0.17 0.40
C ILE A 115 -17.43 1.68 0.60
N GLU A 116 -18.09 2.37 -0.32
CA GLU A 116 -18.26 3.82 -0.29
C GLU A 116 -19.74 4.20 -0.43
N ASP A 117 -20.16 5.16 0.39
CA ASP A 117 -21.43 5.85 0.19
C ASP A 117 -21.24 6.90 -0.91
N SER A 118 -22.13 6.93 -1.91
CA SER A 118 -22.00 7.87 -3.03
C SER A 118 -22.06 9.34 -2.62
N ARG A 119 -22.61 9.64 -1.43
CA ARG A 119 -22.60 10.99 -0.85
C ARG A 119 -21.23 11.41 -0.29
N THR A 120 -20.34 10.45 -0.06
CA THR A 120 -19.01 10.67 0.55
C THR A 120 -17.84 10.42 -0.40
N ALA A 121 -18.10 9.90 -1.60
CA ALA A 121 -17.07 9.61 -2.60
C ALA A 121 -16.44 10.91 -3.16
N GLY A 122 -15.25 11.26 -2.66
CA GLY A 122 -14.48 12.42 -3.09
C GLY A 122 -13.87 12.22 -4.48
N GLY A 123 -14.20 13.09 -5.45
CA GLY A 123 -13.38 13.27 -6.65
C GLY A 123 -14.12 13.57 -7.95
N LYS A 124 -15.22 12.88 -8.27
CA LYS A 124 -16.02 13.15 -9.50
C LYS A 124 -17.52 12.85 -9.37
N GLY A 125 -17.95 12.13 -8.33
CA GLY A 125 -19.37 11.76 -8.12
C GLY A 125 -20.26 12.90 -7.61
N ALA A 126 -19.69 13.88 -6.90
CA ALA A 126 -20.46 15.03 -6.41
C ALA A 126 -20.98 15.93 -7.54
N GLN A 127 -20.35 15.94 -8.72
CA GLN A 127 -20.74 16.80 -9.85
C GLN A 127 -21.68 16.14 -10.87
N GLN A 128 -21.93 14.83 -10.79
CA GLN A 128 -22.91 14.18 -11.67
C GLN A 128 -24.33 14.15 -11.09
N ALA A 129 -24.51 14.55 -9.83
CA ALA A 129 -25.83 14.71 -9.23
C ALA A 129 -26.52 16.03 -9.59
N ASP A 130 -25.79 17.03 -10.09
CA ASP A 130 -26.33 18.38 -10.34
C ASP A 130 -26.98 18.57 -11.72
N ASN A 131 -26.89 17.59 -12.63
CA ASN A 131 -27.49 17.68 -13.97
C ASN A 131 -28.49 16.54 -14.25
N ALA A 132 -29.52 16.43 -13.41
CA ALA A 132 -30.80 15.85 -13.82
C ALA A 132 -31.94 16.44 -12.96
N GLN A 133 -32.81 17.22 -13.59
CA GLN A 133 -34.11 17.60 -13.04
C GLN A 133 -34.98 16.36 -12.83
N ALA A 134 -34.89 15.70 -11.67
CA ALA A 134 -35.86 14.75 -11.13
C ALA A 134 -35.44 14.41 -9.69
N GLN A 135 -36.41 14.27 -8.77
CA GLN A 135 -36.31 13.71 -7.40
C GLN A 135 -34.88 13.35 -6.93
N ALA A 136 -34.39 14.03 -5.90
CA ALA A 136 -33.04 13.83 -5.33
C ALA A 136 -32.64 12.34 -5.35
N PRO A 137 -31.58 11.96 -6.10
CA PRO A 137 -31.25 10.55 -6.32
C PRO A 137 -31.03 9.86 -4.98
N ARG A 138 -31.69 8.71 -4.78
CA ARG A 138 -31.53 7.91 -3.57
C ARG A 138 -30.03 7.57 -3.40
N PRO A 139 -29.50 7.63 -2.17
CA PRO A 139 -28.10 7.31 -1.93
C PRO A 139 -27.80 5.86 -2.31
N THR A 140 -26.61 5.65 -2.86
CA THR A 140 -26.15 4.34 -3.33
C THR A 140 -24.88 3.92 -2.59
N LEU A 141 -24.70 2.62 -2.41
CA LEU A 141 -23.43 2.04 -2.00
C LEU A 141 -22.67 1.62 -3.25
N GLN A 142 -21.43 2.08 -3.38
CA GLN A 142 -20.46 1.60 -4.36
C GLN A 142 -19.56 0.56 -3.68
N ILE A 143 -19.52 -0.63 -4.25
CA ILE A 143 -18.82 -1.78 -3.67
C ILE A 143 -17.82 -2.31 -4.68
N ARG A 144 -16.58 -2.51 -4.24
CA ARG A 144 -15.46 -3.01 -5.05
C ARG A 144 -14.68 -4.06 -4.26
N PRO A 145 -14.74 -5.36 -4.59
CA PRO A 145 -13.74 -6.30 -4.11
C PRO A 145 -12.38 -5.92 -4.67
N TYR A 146 -11.37 -5.98 -3.81
CA TYR A 146 -9.98 -5.75 -4.13
C TYR A 146 -9.23 -7.07 -4.00
N ALA A 147 -8.43 -7.41 -5.01
CA ALA A 147 -7.55 -8.56 -5.03
C ALA A 147 -6.13 -8.11 -5.36
N THR A 148 -5.13 -8.68 -4.70
CA THR A 148 -3.74 -8.32 -4.92
C THR A 148 -2.82 -9.45 -4.48
N CYS A 149 -1.94 -9.92 -5.38
CA CYS A 149 -1.02 -11.00 -5.11
C CYS A 149 0.44 -10.52 -5.19
N ALA A 150 1.24 -10.84 -4.18
CA ALA A 150 2.67 -10.56 -4.16
C ALA A 150 3.39 -11.28 -5.31
N GLY A 151 4.18 -10.55 -6.09
CA GLY A 151 4.79 -11.03 -7.33
C GLY A 151 3.83 -11.06 -8.54
N GLY A 152 2.56 -10.72 -8.34
CA GLY A 152 1.51 -10.80 -9.36
C GLY A 152 0.89 -12.19 -9.51
N SER A 153 -0.16 -12.29 -10.32
CA SER A 153 -0.87 -13.51 -10.66
C SER A 153 -1.19 -13.51 -12.16
N THR A 154 -1.12 -14.68 -12.80
CA THR A 154 -1.40 -14.81 -14.24
C THR A 154 -2.90 -14.83 -14.53
N HIS A 155 -3.73 -14.97 -13.51
CA HIS A 155 -5.18 -14.89 -13.61
C HIS A 155 -5.79 -14.59 -12.25
N VAL A 156 -6.63 -13.56 -12.19
CA VAL A 156 -7.41 -13.22 -11.01
C VAL A 156 -8.86 -13.06 -11.43
N PHE A 157 -9.76 -13.72 -10.71
CA PHE A 157 -11.21 -13.56 -10.78
C PHE A 157 -11.70 -13.02 -9.44
N THR A 158 -12.62 -12.06 -9.50
CA THR A 158 -13.43 -11.68 -8.33
C THR A 158 -14.89 -11.55 -8.71
N ASP A 159 -15.76 -11.93 -7.79
CA ASP A 159 -17.18 -11.59 -7.85
C ASP A 159 -17.60 -10.78 -6.63
N VAL A 160 -18.82 -10.27 -6.66
CA VAL A 160 -19.44 -9.64 -5.51
C VAL A 160 -20.95 -9.75 -5.61
N THR A 161 -21.59 -10.04 -4.49
CA THR A 161 -23.05 -10.02 -4.35
C THR A 161 -23.41 -9.21 -3.12
N ALA A 162 -24.33 -8.28 -3.30
CA ALA A 162 -24.90 -7.49 -2.22
C ALA A 162 -26.33 -7.96 -1.94
N TYR A 163 -26.63 -8.22 -0.68
CA TYR A 163 -27.94 -8.63 -0.20
C TYR A 163 -28.51 -7.57 0.73
N GLU A 164 -29.79 -7.27 0.61
CA GLU A 164 -30.53 -6.64 1.70
C GLU A 164 -30.97 -7.71 2.69
N SER A 165 -30.83 -7.43 3.99
CA SER A 165 -31.19 -8.35 5.05
C SER A 165 -31.84 -7.66 6.25
N ASP A 166 -32.53 -8.42 7.09
CA ASP A 166 -32.82 -8.00 8.46
C ASP A 166 -31.54 -7.96 9.30
N LEU A 167 -31.56 -7.27 10.45
CA LEU A 167 -30.36 -7.16 11.31
C LEU A 167 -29.80 -8.53 11.75
N ALA A 168 -30.65 -9.55 11.84
CA ALA A 168 -30.27 -10.93 12.16
C ALA A 168 -29.59 -11.69 11.01
N GLY A 169 -29.61 -11.17 9.77
CA GLY A 169 -29.01 -11.84 8.61
C GLY A 169 -29.83 -12.99 8.03
N LYS A 170 -31.04 -13.24 8.56
CA LYS A 170 -31.85 -14.43 8.24
C LYS A 170 -32.72 -14.26 7.00
N LYS A 171 -33.14 -13.03 6.68
CA LYS A 171 -34.02 -12.75 5.55
C LYS A 171 -33.29 -11.96 4.47
N ARG A 172 -32.64 -12.65 3.54
CA ARG A 172 -31.86 -12.02 2.47
C ARG A 172 -32.63 -11.88 1.16
N THR A 173 -32.38 -10.77 0.46
CA THR A 173 -32.82 -10.55 -0.91
C THR A 173 -31.64 -9.98 -1.69
N VAL A 174 -31.32 -10.58 -2.83
CA VAL A 174 -30.23 -10.10 -3.69
C VAL A 174 -30.59 -8.71 -4.22
N LEU A 175 -29.71 -7.74 -3.96
CA LEU A 175 -29.80 -6.40 -4.54
C LEU A 175 -29.13 -6.36 -5.91
N SER A 176 -27.91 -6.85 -6.00
CA SER A 176 -27.15 -6.93 -7.25
C SER A 176 -25.96 -7.87 -7.11
N THR A 177 -25.47 -8.35 -8.26
CA THR A 177 -24.26 -9.16 -8.39
C THR A 177 -23.39 -8.63 -9.53
N SER A 178 -22.08 -8.86 -9.46
CA SER A 178 -21.11 -8.49 -10.48
C SER A 178 -19.90 -9.43 -10.42
N ALA A 179 -19.24 -9.64 -11.56
CA ALA A 179 -18.04 -10.47 -11.64
C ALA A 179 -17.09 -9.98 -12.75
N ASN A 180 -15.79 -10.11 -12.51
CA ASN A 180 -14.76 -9.75 -13.46
C ASN A 180 -13.49 -10.61 -13.29
N GLU A 181 -12.63 -10.59 -14.31
CA GLU A 181 -11.34 -11.25 -14.27
C GLU A 181 -10.27 -10.46 -15.03
N GLU A 182 -9.01 -10.69 -14.69
CA GLU A 182 -7.85 -10.23 -15.43
C GLU A 182 -6.83 -11.37 -15.64
N HIS A 183 -5.94 -11.24 -16.62
CA HIS A 183 -5.03 -12.31 -17.06
C HIS A 183 -3.55 -11.89 -17.14
N ASN A 184 -3.18 -10.68 -16.73
CA ASN A 184 -1.88 -10.10 -17.11
C ASN A 184 -0.99 -9.71 -15.93
N ASP A 185 -1.55 -9.22 -14.81
CA ASP A 185 -0.71 -8.71 -13.73
C ASP A 185 -1.05 -9.31 -12.36
N GLY A 186 -2.30 -9.23 -11.90
CA GLY A 186 -2.70 -9.79 -10.60
C GLY A 186 -2.03 -9.13 -9.40
N ARG A 187 -1.25 -8.05 -9.60
CA ARG A 187 -0.62 -7.26 -8.53
C ARG A 187 -1.63 -6.36 -7.86
N THR A 188 -2.61 -5.85 -8.58
CA THR A 188 -3.75 -5.08 -8.04
C THR A 188 -4.95 -5.24 -8.97
N PHE A 189 -6.10 -5.59 -8.42
CA PHE A 189 -7.33 -5.81 -9.18
C PHE A 189 -8.55 -5.34 -8.39
N ASP A 190 -9.23 -4.31 -8.89
CA ASP A 190 -10.45 -3.75 -8.30
C ASP A 190 -11.52 -3.38 -9.34
N ASP A 191 -11.40 -3.92 -10.55
CA ASP A 191 -12.30 -3.65 -11.68
C ASP A 191 -13.70 -4.25 -11.51
N THR A 192 -13.87 -5.19 -10.58
CA THR A 192 -15.20 -5.69 -10.22
C THR A 192 -15.89 -4.61 -9.40
N THR A 193 -17.00 -4.09 -9.92
CA THR A 193 -17.77 -3.05 -9.24
C THR A 193 -19.25 -3.39 -9.24
N VAL A 194 -19.94 -3.04 -8.16
CA VAL A 194 -21.41 -3.09 -8.08
C VAL A 194 -21.93 -1.87 -7.34
N SER A 195 -23.04 -1.29 -7.82
CA SER A 195 -23.73 -0.20 -7.15
C SER A 195 -25.13 -0.62 -6.76
N VAL A 196 -25.52 -0.39 -5.51
CA VAL A 196 -26.83 -0.80 -4.97
C VAL A 196 -27.50 0.35 -4.23
N THR A 197 -28.84 0.36 -4.24
CA THR A 197 -29.68 1.33 -3.52
C THR A 197 -30.46 0.59 -2.43
N PRO A 198 -29.86 0.32 -1.25
CA PRO A 198 -30.52 -0.43 -0.19
C PRO A 198 -31.55 0.42 0.57
N SER A 199 -32.41 -0.23 1.34
CA SER A 199 -33.28 0.45 2.31
C SER A 199 -32.49 1.20 3.37
N MET A 200 -33.02 2.35 3.80
CA MET A 200 -32.50 3.14 4.93
C MET A 200 -33.28 2.89 6.23
N GLU A 201 -34.11 1.85 6.27
CA GLU A 201 -34.85 1.46 7.48
C GLU A 201 -33.89 0.98 8.59
N ALA A 202 -34.17 1.38 9.83
CA ALA A 202 -33.30 1.12 10.98
C ALA A 202 -33.14 -0.37 11.34
N ASN A 203 -33.98 -1.26 10.81
CA ASN A 203 -33.95 -2.71 11.02
C ASN A 203 -33.41 -3.49 9.81
N ARG A 204 -32.83 -2.80 8.83
CA ARG A 204 -32.25 -3.39 7.63
C ARG A 204 -30.74 -3.19 7.60
N LYS A 205 -30.03 -4.16 7.04
CA LYS A 205 -28.60 -4.08 6.74
C LYS A 205 -28.32 -4.62 5.34
N VAL A 206 -27.16 -4.28 4.82
CA VAL A 206 -26.61 -4.84 3.60
C VAL A 206 -25.52 -5.82 3.97
N ILE A 207 -25.59 -7.03 3.44
CA ILE A 207 -24.53 -8.03 3.52
C ILE A 207 -23.84 -8.06 2.15
N ILE A 208 -22.53 -7.90 2.13
CA ILE A 208 -21.70 -7.92 0.93
C ILE A 208 -20.83 -9.16 1.01
N GLU A 209 -20.85 -9.99 -0.03
CA GLU A 209 -20.05 -11.22 -0.12
C GLU A 209 -19.29 -11.26 -1.44
N SER A 210 -18.01 -11.57 -1.36
CA SER A 210 -17.12 -11.69 -2.50
C SER A 210 -16.33 -12.99 -2.41
N MET A 211 -16.05 -13.58 -3.55
CA MET A 211 -15.12 -14.68 -3.75
C MET A 211 -14.01 -14.23 -4.69
N MET A 212 -12.79 -14.65 -4.39
CA MET A 212 -11.61 -14.48 -5.23
C MET A 212 -11.07 -15.84 -5.64
N VAL A 213 -10.65 -15.94 -6.91
CA VAL A 213 -9.88 -17.08 -7.43
C VAL A 213 -8.65 -16.52 -8.14
N ALA A 214 -7.45 -16.89 -7.71
CA ALA A 214 -6.21 -16.49 -8.35
C ALA A 214 -5.34 -17.70 -8.70
N HIS A 215 -4.58 -17.59 -9.80
CA HIS A 215 -3.65 -18.61 -10.25
C HIS A 215 -2.34 -17.99 -10.72
N ASN A 216 -1.23 -18.68 -10.49
CA ASN A 216 0.06 -18.31 -11.04
C ASN A 216 0.61 -19.46 -11.89
N ASP A 217 0.56 -19.32 -13.22
CA ASP A 217 1.03 -20.37 -14.14
C ASP A 217 2.53 -20.68 -13.96
N LYS A 218 3.32 -19.71 -13.48
CA LYS A 218 4.78 -19.87 -13.33
C LYS A 218 5.12 -20.78 -12.16
N THR A 219 4.38 -20.66 -11.06
CA THR A 219 4.61 -21.43 -9.83
C THR A 219 3.64 -22.60 -9.69
N GLY A 220 2.53 -22.59 -10.43
CA GLY A 220 1.45 -23.55 -10.35
C GLY A 220 0.62 -23.40 -9.08
N GLU A 221 0.67 -22.24 -8.43
CA GLU A 221 -0.05 -21.97 -7.18
C GLU A 221 -1.46 -21.45 -7.43
N GLU A 222 -2.36 -21.71 -6.49
CA GLU A 222 -3.75 -21.30 -6.52
C GLU A 222 -4.14 -20.65 -5.19
N HIS A 223 -5.03 -19.67 -5.25
CA HIS A 223 -5.64 -19.06 -4.08
C HIS A 223 -7.14 -18.92 -4.31
N VAL A 224 -7.93 -19.42 -3.36
CA VAL A 224 -9.40 -19.30 -3.39
C VAL A 224 -9.87 -18.82 -2.04
N SER A 225 -10.48 -17.64 -2.02
CA SER A 225 -10.84 -16.97 -0.77
C SER A 225 -12.24 -16.37 -0.82
N PHE A 226 -12.77 -16.12 0.38
CA PHE A 226 -14.09 -15.53 0.60
C PHE A 226 -14.00 -14.40 1.60
N ALA A 227 -14.62 -13.26 1.26
CA ALA A 227 -14.74 -12.09 2.11
C ALA A 227 -16.21 -11.71 2.29
N SER A 228 -16.60 -11.33 3.52
CA SER A 228 -17.95 -10.89 3.83
C SER A 228 -17.96 -9.70 4.78
N LEU A 229 -18.76 -8.68 4.46
CA LEU A 229 -18.94 -7.47 5.25
C LEU A 229 -20.41 -7.10 5.40
N GLU A 230 -20.73 -6.35 6.46
CA GLU A 230 -22.08 -5.89 6.72
C GLU A 230 -22.12 -4.39 6.97
N THR A 231 -23.05 -3.66 6.36
CA THR A 231 -23.21 -2.23 6.60
C THR A 231 -24.66 -1.80 6.58
N SER A 232 -24.95 -0.54 6.94
CA SER A 232 -26.31 0.01 6.96
C SER A 232 -26.28 1.45 6.47
N LEU A 233 -27.29 1.82 5.69
CA LEU A 233 -27.43 3.15 5.11
C LEU A 233 -28.39 3.99 5.96
N VAL A 234 -28.03 5.24 6.23
CA VAL A 234 -28.86 6.19 7.00
C VAL A 234 -28.94 7.55 6.29
N ALA A 235 -29.79 8.44 6.81
CA ALA A 235 -30.07 9.75 6.20
C ALA A 235 -28.83 10.64 6.06
N THR A 236 -27.96 10.69 7.07
CA THR A 236 -26.65 11.36 7.00
C THR A 236 -25.55 10.31 7.05
N PRO A 237 -24.70 10.18 6.00
CA PRO A 237 -23.72 9.11 5.92
C PRO A 237 -22.72 9.21 7.06
N GLN A 238 -22.10 8.08 7.39
CA GLN A 238 -20.86 8.11 8.17
C GLN A 238 -19.73 8.63 7.30
N THR A 239 -18.75 9.26 7.92
CA THR A 239 -17.55 9.74 7.24
C THR A 239 -16.32 9.43 8.06
N PHE A 240 -15.19 9.28 7.39
CA PHE A 240 -13.89 9.40 8.04
C PHE A 240 -13.08 10.48 7.34
N THR A 241 -12.75 11.54 8.07
CA THR A 241 -11.91 12.62 7.57
C THR A 241 -10.48 12.39 8.04
N LEU A 242 -9.61 12.01 7.11
CA LEU A 242 -8.18 11.86 7.36
C LEU A 242 -7.53 13.26 7.45
N VAL A 243 -6.85 13.52 8.57
CA VAL A 243 -6.04 14.72 8.78
C VAL A 243 -4.57 14.43 8.53
N HIS A 244 -4.05 13.29 8.98
CA HIS A 244 -2.70 12.81 8.67
C HIS A 244 -2.74 11.35 8.23
N PRO A 245 -1.92 10.94 7.25
CA PRO A 245 -0.79 11.71 6.71
C PRO A 245 -1.17 12.76 5.62
N HIS A 246 -0.43 13.87 5.56
CA HIS A 246 -0.58 14.92 4.53
C HIS A 246 0.74 15.65 4.22
N PHE A 247 0.81 16.35 3.09
CA PHE A 247 2.02 17.06 2.64
C PHE A 247 2.40 18.22 3.56
N ALA A 248 3.68 18.37 3.89
CA ALA A 248 4.14 19.51 4.68
C ALA A 248 4.01 20.84 3.93
N GLY A 249 3.88 20.81 2.59
CA GLY A 249 3.69 21.97 1.72
C GLY A 249 2.27 22.08 1.13
N PRO A 250 2.01 23.07 0.25
CA PRO A 250 0.68 23.41 -0.25
C PRO A 250 0.06 22.38 -1.23
N GLY A 251 0.64 21.19 -1.37
CA GLY A 251 0.10 20.13 -2.22
C GLY A 251 1.15 19.15 -2.74
N PRO A 252 0.73 18.16 -3.55
CA PRO A 252 1.63 17.24 -4.22
C PRO A 252 2.61 18.00 -5.11
N ARG A 253 3.89 17.60 -5.07
CA ARG A 253 4.90 18.11 -6.00
C ARG A 253 4.78 17.33 -7.32
N PRO A 254 5.05 17.93 -8.50
CA PRO A 254 4.87 17.28 -9.81
C PRO A 254 5.63 15.94 -9.97
N ASP A 255 6.66 15.75 -9.15
CA ASP A 255 7.64 14.67 -9.17
C ASP A 255 7.78 13.94 -7.81
N ILE A 256 7.19 14.46 -6.72
CA ILE A 256 7.38 13.92 -5.37
C ILE A 256 6.03 13.68 -4.68
N ASN A 257 5.79 12.42 -4.32
CA ASN A 257 4.69 11.98 -3.47
C ASN A 257 4.98 12.29 -2.00
N LEU A 258 4.02 12.01 -1.11
CA LEU A 258 4.24 12.22 0.31
C LEU A 258 5.45 11.43 0.81
N THR A 259 6.50 12.11 1.25
CA THR A 259 7.78 11.48 1.58
C THR A 259 7.93 11.33 3.08
N THR A 260 7.92 10.09 3.59
CA THR A 260 8.20 9.81 5.01
C THR A 260 9.60 9.23 5.17
N CYS A 261 10.49 9.99 5.78
CA CYS A 261 11.88 9.61 6.00
C CYS A 261 12.06 9.00 7.39
N GLN A 262 11.90 7.69 7.51
CA GLN A 262 12.03 7.03 8.81
C GLN A 262 13.45 6.52 9.08
N LEU A 263 14.23 6.32 8.02
CA LEU A 263 15.64 5.94 8.09
C LEU A 263 16.59 7.11 7.81
N ARG A 264 16.06 8.32 7.63
CA ARG A 264 16.84 9.50 7.27
C ARG A 264 16.15 10.82 7.65
N GLY A 265 16.86 11.92 7.53
CA GLY A 265 16.33 13.29 7.49
C GLY A 265 16.65 13.99 6.17
N GLY A 266 16.18 15.22 6.05
CA GLY A 266 16.42 16.12 4.92
C GLY A 266 15.21 17.01 4.65
N ALA A 267 15.39 18.20 4.07
CA ALA A 267 14.27 19.09 3.84
C ALA A 267 13.30 18.56 2.78
N ASP A 268 13.65 17.56 1.97
CA ASP A 268 12.73 16.94 1.04
C ASP A 268 11.63 16.08 1.71
N CYS A 269 11.85 15.67 2.97
CA CYS A 269 10.95 14.86 3.78
C CYS A 269 9.74 15.63 4.30
N ASP A 270 8.53 15.13 4.02
CA ASP A 270 7.30 15.60 4.67
C ASP A 270 7.25 15.16 6.13
N TYR A 271 7.64 13.92 6.40
CA TYR A 271 7.76 13.37 7.76
C TYR A 271 9.17 12.87 8.02
N ALA A 272 9.64 12.98 9.26
CA ALA A 272 10.86 12.30 9.70
C ALA A 272 10.73 11.76 11.12
N MET A 273 11.54 10.75 11.44
CA MET A 273 11.71 10.30 12.82
C MET A 273 12.37 11.40 13.64
N VAL A 274 11.91 11.65 14.87
CA VAL A 274 12.37 12.77 15.70
C VAL A 274 12.63 12.40 17.16
N ALA A 275 13.52 13.15 17.79
CA ALA A 275 13.65 13.19 19.25
C ALA A 275 12.95 14.44 19.76
N ASN A 276 12.15 14.28 20.82
CA ASN A 276 11.52 15.40 21.51
C ASN A 276 12.35 15.81 22.73
N ALA A 277 13.23 16.80 22.53
CA ALA A 277 14.03 17.39 23.59
C ALA A 277 13.40 18.73 24.01
N GLY A 278 12.55 18.70 25.03
CA GLY A 278 11.93 19.92 25.58
C GLY A 278 11.03 20.68 24.58
N GLY A 279 10.31 19.97 23.70
CA GLY A 279 9.44 20.57 22.68
C GLY A 279 10.13 20.89 21.35
N THR A 280 11.45 20.69 21.26
CA THR A 280 12.16 20.79 19.98
C THR A 280 12.21 19.41 19.32
N LEU A 281 11.68 19.32 18.09
CA LEU A 281 11.63 18.09 17.30
C LEU A 281 12.72 18.13 16.22
N ALA A 282 13.86 17.50 16.52
CA ALA A 282 14.98 17.37 15.59
C ALA A 282 14.88 16.06 14.78
N PRO A 283 15.10 16.09 13.46
CA PRO A 283 15.01 14.91 12.60
C PRO A 283 16.17 13.95 12.84
N PHE A 284 15.91 12.68 12.59
CA PHE A 284 16.86 11.57 12.56
C PHE A 284 17.84 11.55 13.76
N PRO A 285 17.32 11.50 15.00
CA PRO A 285 18.14 11.42 16.20
C PRO A 285 18.79 10.04 16.35
N ALA A 286 19.75 9.93 17.28
CA ALA A 286 20.27 8.61 17.70
C ALA A 286 19.19 7.74 18.38
N GLN A 287 18.23 8.38 19.09
CA GLN A 287 17.08 7.71 19.71
C GLN A 287 15.81 8.45 19.32
N SER A 288 14.99 7.81 18.48
CA SER A 288 13.72 8.37 18.03
C SER A 288 12.64 8.17 19.09
N THR A 289 11.87 9.22 19.34
CA THR A 289 10.74 9.24 20.27
C THR A 289 9.39 9.22 19.56
N GLY A 290 9.38 9.47 18.24
CA GLY A 290 8.20 9.42 17.41
C GLY A 290 8.48 9.92 16.00
N LEU A 291 7.41 10.16 15.25
CA LEU A 291 7.43 10.70 13.89
C LEU A 291 6.76 12.09 13.89
N ALA A 292 7.29 13.05 13.15
CA ALA A 292 6.66 14.37 13.05
C ALA A 292 6.59 14.86 11.61
N LEU A 293 5.54 15.63 11.30
CA LEU A 293 5.46 16.42 10.08
C LEU A 293 6.48 17.55 10.13
N ARG A 294 7.07 17.89 8.99
CA ARG A 294 7.98 19.03 8.82
C ARG A 294 7.21 20.36 8.87
N LYS A 295 7.77 21.38 9.53
CA LYS A 295 7.36 22.79 9.35
C LYS A 295 7.76 23.30 7.96
N THR A 296 7.03 24.24 7.38
CA THR A 296 7.27 24.77 6.02
C THR A 296 8.60 25.55 5.81
N GLY A 297 9.50 25.61 6.80
CA GLY A 297 10.78 26.32 6.74
C GLY A 297 12.00 25.40 6.55
N ALA A 298 13.13 26.00 6.15
CA ALA A 298 14.45 25.39 6.15
C ALA A 298 15.31 25.97 7.28
N PRO A 299 16.11 25.17 8.01
CA PRO A 299 16.28 23.71 7.88
C PRO A 299 15.05 22.92 8.38
N TRP A 300 15.01 21.62 8.08
CA TRP A 300 13.94 20.73 8.54
C TRP A 300 13.80 20.81 10.07
N THR A 301 12.59 21.12 10.55
CA THR A 301 12.20 21.02 11.97
C THR A 301 10.81 20.40 12.06
N GLY A 302 10.58 19.58 13.08
CA GLY A 302 9.28 18.94 13.27
C GLY A 302 8.24 19.91 13.83
N ASP A 303 6.99 19.73 13.43
CA ASP A 303 5.82 20.43 13.96
C ASP A 303 5.31 19.73 15.24
N PRO A 304 5.39 20.39 16.42
CA PRO A 304 4.87 19.82 17.67
C PRO A 304 3.38 19.50 17.65
N THR A 305 2.59 20.17 16.80
CA THR A 305 1.15 19.92 16.66
C THR A 305 0.84 18.69 15.82
N ALA A 306 1.79 18.24 15.01
CA ALA A 306 1.73 17.07 14.15
C ALA A 306 2.83 16.05 14.52
N TYR A 307 3.03 15.85 15.82
CA TYR A 307 3.94 14.88 16.40
C TYR A 307 3.20 13.63 16.88
N PHE A 308 3.73 12.46 16.49
CA PHE A 308 3.16 11.15 16.74
C PHE A 308 4.18 10.34 17.56
N PRO A 309 4.07 10.33 18.90
CA PRO A 309 5.00 9.59 19.75
C PRO A 309 4.82 8.08 19.59
N PHE A 310 5.89 7.32 19.85
CA PHE A 310 5.75 5.88 20.08
C PHE A 310 4.91 5.62 21.32
N LYS A 311 4.20 4.48 21.35
CA LYS A 311 3.51 4.04 22.56
C LYS A 311 4.51 3.86 23.71
N PRO A 312 4.14 4.16 24.97
CA PRO A 312 5.01 3.88 26.11
C PRO A 312 5.54 2.45 26.09
N GLY A 313 6.87 2.30 26.27
CA GLY A 313 7.54 0.99 26.22
C GLY A 313 7.90 0.49 24.80
N SER A 314 7.51 1.20 23.74
CA SER A 314 7.93 0.90 22.37
C SER A 314 9.12 1.77 21.97
N ALA A 315 10.11 1.17 21.30
CA ALA A 315 11.25 1.89 20.72
C ALA A 315 11.16 1.88 19.19
N PHE A 316 11.87 2.79 18.54
CA PHE A 316 12.03 2.75 17.09
C PHE A 316 12.78 1.49 16.67
N ASP A 317 12.10 0.66 15.88
CA ASP A 317 12.69 -0.46 15.17
C ASP A 317 12.75 -0.12 13.67
N PHE A 318 13.96 -0.08 13.13
CA PHE A 318 14.22 0.30 11.74
C PHE A 318 13.72 -0.74 10.72
N THR A 319 13.37 -1.95 11.17
CA THR A 319 12.75 -2.97 10.31
C THR A 319 11.26 -2.74 10.10
N ASN A 320 10.64 -1.91 10.96
CA ASN A 320 9.23 -1.61 10.93
C ASN A 320 8.92 -0.30 10.18
N ILE A 321 7.68 -0.22 9.69
CA ILE A 321 7.10 0.90 8.95
C ILE A 321 6.07 1.58 9.83
N TYR A 322 6.28 2.87 10.10
CA TYR A 322 5.41 3.66 10.96
C TYR A 322 4.66 4.72 10.16
N ILE A 323 3.32 4.72 10.23
CA ILE A 323 2.47 5.70 9.55
C ILE A 323 1.79 6.58 10.60
N PRO A 324 1.88 7.91 10.50
CA PRO A 324 1.16 8.80 11.39
C PRO A 324 -0.30 8.82 10.96
N LEU A 325 -1.19 8.35 11.82
CA LEU A 325 -2.63 8.34 11.56
C LEU A 325 -3.30 9.36 12.46
N GLN A 326 -3.94 10.35 11.85
CA GLN A 326 -4.88 11.23 12.53
C GLN A 326 -6.12 11.42 11.68
N GLY A 327 -7.30 11.33 12.29
CA GLY A 327 -8.55 11.60 11.60
C GLY A 327 -9.75 11.51 12.51
N THR A 328 -10.89 11.95 11.99
CA THR A 328 -12.16 11.97 12.73
C THR A 328 -13.18 11.10 12.01
N PHE A 329 -13.69 10.11 12.73
CA PHE A 329 -14.85 9.32 12.33
C PHE A 329 -16.13 10.01 12.81
N ASP A 330 -17.12 10.17 11.93
CA ASP A 330 -18.48 10.60 12.26
C ASP A 330 -19.44 9.45 11.94
N ALA A 331 -20.22 9.01 12.94
CA ALA A 331 -21.21 7.94 12.78
C ALA A 331 -22.44 8.35 11.94
N GLY A 332 -22.60 9.64 11.64
CA GLY A 332 -23.72 10.18 10.86
C GLY A 332 -25.00 10.32 11.70
N ALA A 333 -26.14 10.30 11.02
CA ALA A 333 -27.46 10.43 11.66
C ALA A 333 -28.55 9.69 10.87
N SER A 334 -29.57 9.23 11.59
CA SER A 334 -30.85 8.87 10.98
C SER A 334 -31.67 10.13 10.69
N ALA A 335 -32.89 9.97 10.18
CA ALA A 335 -33.80 11.10 9.98
C ALA A 335 -34.28 11.73 11.30
N THR A 336 -34.13 11.03 12.43
CA THR A 336 -34.73 11.42 13.71
C THR A 336 -33.76 11.48 14.88
N ALA A 337 -32.53 11.00 14.72
CA ALA A 337 -31.52 11.00 15.79
C ALA A 337 -30.09 10.95 15.25
N ASP A 338 -29.16 11.55 16.00
CA ASP A 338 -27.74 11.35 15.80
C ASP A 338 -27.36 9.89 16.05
N CYS A 339 -26.44 9.38 15.23
CA CYS A 339 -25.85 8.08 15.47
C CYS A 339 -24.73 8.23 16.51
N THR A 340 -24.70 7.36 17.51
CA THR A 340 -23.61 7.29 18.50
C THR A 340 -22.83 6.01 18.33
N ILE A 341 -21.51 6.09 18.39
CA ILE A 341 -20.59 4.97 18.26
C ILE A 341 -20.72 4.11 19.52
N GLN A 342 -21.15 2.87 19.39
CA GLN A 342 -21.29 1.94 20.51
C GLN A 342 -20.03 1.12 20.72
N ALA A 343 -19.46 0.63 19.62
CA ALA A 343 -18.23 -0.13 19.63
C ALA A 343 -17.55 0.02 18.28
N MET A 344 -16.22 0.03 18.27
CA MET A 344 -15.46 -0.42 17.11
C MET A 344 -15.31 -1.93 17.24
N LYS A 345 -15.56 -2.66 16.16
CA LYS A 345 -15.59 -4.13 16.23
C LYS A 345 -14.17 -4.65 16.44
N ASN A 346 -13.94 -5.36 17.54
CA ASN A 346 -12.71 -6.08 17.84
C ASN A 346 -12.88 -7.59 17.54
N GLY A 347 -11.80 -8.31 17.20
CA GLY A 347 -11.83 -9.75 16.87
C GLY A 347 -11.67 -10.10 15.38
N ALA A 348 -12.62 -10.80 14.77
CA ALA A 348 -12.48 -11.30 13.39
C ALA A 348 -12.53 -10.19 12.31
N THR A 349 -13.32 -9.14 12.53
CA THR A 349 -13.34 -7.91 11.70
C THR A 349 -12.82 -6.75 12.54
N THR A 350 -11.63 -6.23 12.21
CA THR A 350 -10.96 -5.20 12.98
C THR A 350 -10.59 -4.01 12.11
N THR A 351 -10.58 -2.82 12.69
CA THR A 351 -10.14 -1.62 11.96
C THR A 351 -8.65 -1.74 11.67
N ARG A 352 -8.28 -1.70 10.37
CA ARG A 352 -6.88 -1.82 9.94
C ARG A 352 -6.51 -0.79 8.91
N LEU A 353 -5.28 -0.30 9.06
CA LEU A 353 -4.57 0.49 8.08
C LEU A 353 -3.71 -0.42 7.21
N ARG A 354 -3.82 -0.27 5.91
CA ARG A 354 -3.18 -1.07 4.87
C ARG A 354 -2.36 -0.19 3.95
N LEU A 355 -1.18 -0.66 3.57
CA LEU A 355 -0.40 -0.22 2.42
C LEU A 355 -0.56 -1.26 1.31
N ILE A 356 -1.21 -0.89 0.21
CA ILE A 356 -1.36 -1.74 -0.98
C ILE A 356 -0.15 -1.50 -1.88
N LYS A 357 0.62 -2.55 -2.15
CA LYS A 357 1.84 -2.50 -2.96
C LYS A 357 1.47 -2.56 -4.44
N THR A 358 1.59 -1.45 -5.16
CA THR A 358 1.10 -1.38 -6.55
C THR A 358 2.09 -1.97 -7.56
N GLU A 359 3.38 -2.02 -7.24
CA GLU A 359 4.42 -2.53 -8.15
C GLU A 359 4.84 -3.97 -7.88
N SER A 360 4.92 -4.37 -6.61
CA SER A 360 5.24 -5.75 -6.24
C SER A 360 4.00 -6.60 -5.95
N GLY A 361 2.82 -5.98 -5.75
CA GLY A 361 1.61 -6.68 -5.32
C GLY A 361 1.64 -7.14 -3.87
N GLY A 362 0.48 -7.52 -3.34
CA GLY A 362 0.26 -7.82 -1.93
C GLY A 362 0.07 -6.56 -1.09
N THR A 363 -0.06 -6.73 0.22
CA THR A 363 -0.36 -5.62 1.13
C THR A 363 0.39 -5.74 2.45
N CYS A 364 0.60 -4.61 3.11
CA CYS A 364 1.16 -4.53 4.45
C CYS A 364 0.17 -3.84 5.38
N THR A 365 -0.05 -4.40 6.57
CA THR A 365 -1.14 -4.04 7.46
C THR A 365 -0.67 -3.84 8.90
N THR A 366 -1.56 -3.31 9.72
CA THR A 366 -1.30 -3.03 11.14
C THR A 366 -1.03 -4.29 11.96
N LEU A 367 0.05 -4.29 12.75
CA LEU A 367 0.32 -5.35 13.74
C LEU A 367 -0.69 -5.42 14.89
N ALA A 368 -1.37 -4.30 15.18
CA ALA A 368 -2.32 -4.19 16.27
C ALA A 368 -3.67 -3.72 15.74
N ASP A 369 -4.74 -4.21 16.35
CA ASP A 369 -6.10 -3.69 16.14
C ASP A 369 -6.15 -2.19 16.46
N LEU A 370 -6.67 -1.38 15.54
CA LEU A 370 -6.88 0.05 15.77
C LEU A 370 -8.24 0.36 16.41
N SER A 371 -9.10 -0.64 16.61
CA SER A 371 -10.47 -0.45 17.11
C SER A 371 -10.48 0.21 18.50
N ASP A 372 -9.56 -0.16 19.38
CA ASP A 372 -9.44 0.42 20.72
C ASP A 372 -8.90 1.86 20.73
N ALA A 373 -8.36 2.34 19.60
CA ALA A 373 -7.86 3.71 19.49
C ALA A 373 -8.97 4.75 19.26
N PHE A 374 -10.22 4.31 19.04
CA PHE A 374 -11.38 5.18 18.86
C PHE A 374 -12.22 5.20 20.14
N PRO A 375 -12.30 6.34 20.85
CA PRO A 375 -13.29 6.53 21.90
C PRO A 375 -14.71 6.24 21.41
N VAL A 376 -15.49 5.54 22.24
CA VAL A 376 -16.91 5.22 21.97
C VAL A 376 -17.83 6.10 22.83
N GLY A 377 -19.12 6.12 22.51
CA GLY A 377 -20.16 6.86 23.26
C GLY A 377 -20.46 8.26 22.72
N ALA A 378 -19.77 8.70 21.66
CA ALA A 378 -20.01 9.96 20.99
C ALA A 378 -20.44 9.74 19.53
N ARG A 379 -20.99 10.79 18.90
CA ARG A 379 -21.25 10.80 17.46
C ARG A 379 -19.96 10.76 16.65
N THR A 380 -19.00 11.60 17.06
CA THR A 380 -17.69 11.70 16.43
C THR A 380 -16.60 11.15 17.34
N SER A 381 -15.62 10.48 16.75
CA SER A 381 -14.46 9.94 17.45
C SER A 381 -13.19 10.27 16.68
N THR A 382 -12.15 10.73 17.37
CA THR A 382 -10.88 11.10 16.74
C THR A 382 -9.81 10.10 17.14
N ILE A 383 -9.02 9.68 16.16
CA ILE A 383 -7.80 8.90 16.35
C ILE A 383 -6.59 9.80 16.11
N GLN A 384 -5.56 9.64 16.94
CA GLN A 384 -4.22 10.20 16.69
C GLN A 384 -3.18 9.22 17.23
N GLN A 385 -2.53 8.48 16.34
CA GLN A 385 -1.59 7.44 16.74
C GLN A 385 -0.49 7.24 15.69
N LEU A 386 0.71 6.90 16.14
CA LEU A 386 1.71 6.28 15.27
C LEU A 386 1.38 4.79 15.10
N VAL A 387 1.17 4.36 13.86
CA VAL A 387 0.69 3.02 13.53
C VAL A 387 1.81 2.21 12.87
N ASN A 388 2.10 1.01 13.38
CA ASN A 388 3.05 0.10 12.77
C ASN A 388 2.33 -0.80 11.75
N VAL A 389 2.67 -0.67 10.46
CA VAL A 389 2.04 -1.37 9.32
C VAL A 389 2.94 -2.46 8.72
N SER A 390 3.80 -3.08 9.53
CA SER A 390 4.81 -4.04 9.07
C SER A 390 4.32 -5.49 9.01
N GLN A 391 3.03 -5.73 9.27
CA GLN A 391 2.46 -7.08 9.20
C GLN A 391 2.09 -7.41 7.76
N ASN A 392 2.35 -8.64 7.31
CA ASN A 392 1.78 -9.16 6.06
C ASN A 392 0.33 -9.61 6.31
N THR A 393 -0.55 -9.47 5.31
CA THR A 393 -1.99 -9.77 5.46
C THR A 393 -2.34 -11.24 5.48
N THR A 394 -1.39 -12.15 5.25
CA THR A 394 -1.64 -13.59 5.46
C THR A 394 -0.67 -14.24 6.43
N ALA A 395 -1.19 -15.26 7.09
CA ALA A 395 -0.49 -16.09 8.07
C ALA A 395 0.75 -16.84 7.52
N SER A 396 1.04 -16.78 6.21
CA SER A 396 2.23 -17.42 5.61
C SER A 396 3.55 -16.72 5.98
N GLY A 397 3.51 -15.58 6.67
CA GLY A 397 4.67 -15.04 7.39
C GLY A 397 5.82 -14.55 6.51
N GLY A 398 5.59 -14.34 5.22
CA GLY A 398 6.62 -13.83 4.31
C GLY A 398 7.14 -12.45 4.74
N ALA A 399 8.46 -12.28 4.73
CA ALA A 399 9.21 -11.07 5.11
C ALA A 399 9.00 -9.82 4.21
N GLY A 400 7.86 -9.74 3.52
CA GLY A 400 7.59 -8.74 2.47
C GLY A 400 7.18 -7.36 2.97
N CYS A 401 6.96 -7.19 4.28
CA CYS A 401 6.49 -5.94 4.89
C CYS A 401 7.50 -5.31 5.85
N THR A 402 8.80 -5.53 5.62
CA THR A 402 9.85 -4.79 6.32
C THR A 402 10.14 -3.48 5.61
N MET A 403 10.66 -2.51 6.35
CA MET A 403 11.09 -1.23 5.77
C MET A 403 12.08 -1.46 4.62
N GLU A 404 13.03 -2.40 4.75
CA GLU A 404 13.99 -2.75 3.70
C GLU A 404 13.36 -3.22 2.38
N ARG A 405 12.16 -3.81 2.44
CA ARG A 405 11.45 -4.35 1.27
C ARG A 405 10.50 -3.34 0.62
N ILE A 406 9.86 -2.47 1.42
CA ILE A 406 8.94 -1.45 0.91
C ILE A 406 9.66 -0.14 0.55
N VAL A 407 10.91 0.04 0.99
CA VAL A 407 11.74 1.21 0.62
C VAL A 407 11.75 1.41 -0.90
N ASN A 408 11.30 2.60 -1.33
CA ASN A 408 11.16 3.05 -2.72
C ASN A 408 10.07 2.36 -3.55
N GLU A 409 9.13 1.68 -2.91
CA GLU A 409 7.95 1.13 -3.58
C GLU A 409 6.74 2.09 -3.46
N PRO A 410 6.01 2.36 -4.57
CA PRO A 410 4.74 3.07 -4.50
C PRO A 410 3.67 2.22 -3.79
N VAL A 411 2.93 2.84 -2.85
CA VAL A 411 1.95 2.14 -2.00
C VAL A 411 0.68 2.94 -1.74
N VAL A 412 -0.49 2.39 -2.04
CA VAL A 412 -1.77 3.07 -1.74
C VAL A 412 -2.17 2.83 -0.28
N LEU A 413 -2.40 3.91 0.48
CA LEU A 413 -2.92 3.81 1.84
C LEU A 413 -4.43 3.53 1.79
N SER A 414 -4.87 2.46 2.43
CA SER A 414 -6.28 2.09 2.57
C SER A 414 -6.59 1.81 4.03
N MET A 415 -7.78 2.17 4.49
CA MET A 415 -8.25 1.85 5.83
C MET A 415 -9.73 1.51 5.78
N THR A 416 -10.12 0.38 6.38
CA THR A 416 -11.53 0.05 6.59
C THR A 416 -11.85 0.10 8.07
N LEU A 417 -12.84 0.93 8.41
CA LEU A 417 -13.34 1.13 9.76
C LEU A 417 -14.62 0.32 9.96
N TYR A 418 -14.65 -0.48 11.02
CA TYR A 418 -15.79 -1.31 11.37
C TYR A 418 -16.38 -0.86 12.70
N GLY A 419 -17.52 -0.18 12.64
CA GLY A 419 -18.25 0.33 13.79
C GLY A 419 -19.60 -0.34 13.98
N LEU A 420 -20.09 -0.32 15.21
CA LEU A 420 -21.49 -0.46 15.56
C LEU A 420 -21.99 0.89 16.08
N SER A 421 -23.15 1.34 15.60
CA SER A 421 -23.73 2.60 16.04
C SER A 421 -25.21 2.50 16.31
N THR A 422 -25.72 3.29 17.24
CA THR A 422 -27.16 3.43 17.52
C THR A 422 -27.65 4.80 17.07
N CYS A 423 -28.71 4.83 16.27
CA CYS A 423 -29.27 6.06 15.71
C CYS A 423 -30.72 6.25 16.17
N GLY A 424 -30.95 6.16 17.48
CA GLY A 424 -32.29 6.17 18.10
C GLY A 424 -33.03 4.82 18.12
N GLY A 425 -32.30 3.72 17.86
CA GLY A 425 -32.84 2.36 17.78
C GLY A 425 -31.78 1.30 18.09
N PRO A 426 -31.95 0.03 17.66
CA PRO A 426 -30.95 -1.01 17.85
C PRO A 426 -29.61 -0.63 17.20
N ALA A 427 -28.53 -1.23 17.68
CA ALA A 427 -27.22 -1.02 17.08
C ALA A 427 -27.18 -1.62 15.66
N ILE A 428 -26.65 -0.85 14.72
CA ILE A 428 -26.51 -1.22 13.31
C ILE A 428 -25.03 -1.22 12.89
N PRO A 429 -24.63 -2.10 11.96
CA PRO A 429 -23.25 -2.16 11.47
C PRO A 429 -22.94 -0.98 10.55
N ARG A 430 -21.74 -0.42 10.72
CA ARG A 430 -21.26 0.81 10.10
C ARG A 430 -19.87 0.54 9.53
N ILE A 431 -19.74 0.64 8.20
CA ILE A 431 -18.45 0.40 7.50
C ILE A 431 -18.11 1.54 6.58
N VAL A 432 -16.99 2.21 6.85
CA VAL A 432 -16.40 3.16 5.91
C VAL A 432 -15.04 2.65 5.47
N THR A 433 -14.87 2.54 4.17
CA THR A 433 -13.56 2.39 3.57
C THR A 433 -13.07 3.76 3.15
N PHE A 434 -11.84 4.09 3.54
CA PHE A 434 -11.09 5.19 2.98
C PHE A 434 -9.93 4.62 2.17
N THR A 435 -9.69 5.22 1.01
CA THR A 435 -8.49 4.99 0.20
C THR A 435 -7.84 6.34 -0.09
N SER A 436 -6.52 6.42 -0.08
CA SER A 436 -5.80 7.68 -0.30
C SER A 436 -5.98 8.26 -1.70
N THR A 437 -6.59 7.54 -2.64
CA THR A 437 -7.04 8.12 -3.91
C THR A 437 -8.12 9.20 -3.71
N ALA A 438 -8.75 9.26 -2.54
CA ALA A 438 -9.61 10.35 -2.09
C ALA A 438 -8.85 11.58 -1.55
N LEU A 439 -7.52 11.52 -1.39
CA LEU A 439 -6.70 12.72 -1.23
C LEU A 439 -6.60 13.42 -2.60
N PRO A 440 -6.80 14.75 -2.68
CA PRO A 440 -6.80 15.44 -3.96
C PRO A 440 -5.46 15.25 -4.68
N ALA A 441 -5.51 14.49 -5.78
CA ALA A 441 -4.48 14.29 -6.80
C ALA A 441 -3.17 13.60 -6.38
N ASN A 442 -3.22 12.30 -6.06
CA ASN A 442 -2.27 11.23 -6.46
C ASN A 442 -2.31 10.07 -5.46
N PRO A 443 -1.92 8.83 -5.86
CA PRO A 443 -1.65 7.79 -4.88
C PRO A 443 -0.61 8.31 -3.87
N PHE A 444 -0.89 8.09 -2.58
CA PHE A 444 0.13 8.07 -1.55
C PHE A 444 1.27 7.20 -2.08
N ASN A 445 2.52 7.65 -2.04
CA ASN A 445 3.66 6.76 -2.23
C ASN A 445 4.61 7.04 -1.09
N LEU A 446 4.78 6.05 -0.24
CA LEU A 446 5.72 6.09 0.86
C LEU A 446 7.15 5.99 0.31
N ASN A 447 7.64 7.05 -0.30
CA ASN A 447 9.00 7.08 -0.82
C ASN A 447 10.00 7.23 0.33
N VAL A 448 10.85 6.23 0.52
CA VAL A 448 11.97 6.26 1.46
C VAL A 448 13.26 6.27 0.65
N LEU A 449 13.58 7.42 0.06
CA LEU A 449 14.79 7.57 -0.75
C LEU A 449 16.02 7.30 0.12
N ASN A 450 16.84 6.31 -0.19
CA ASN A 450 18.14 6.13 0.45
C ASN A 450 19.18 5.98 -0.67
N SER A 451 19.75 7.09 -1.14
CA SER A 451 21.10 7.01 -1.70
C SER A 451 21.98 8.17 -1.27
N CYS A 452 23.18 7.81 -0.81
CA CYS A 452 24.05 8.63 -0.01
C CYS A 452 25.50 8.08 -0.03
N LEU A 453 26.42 8.87 0.50
CA LEU A 453 27.84 8.58 0.74
C LEU A 453 28.06 8.17 2.19
N ALA A 454 29.06 7.33 2.48
CA ALA A 454 29.40 6.97 3.86
C ALA A 454 29.84 8.20 4.70
N GLU A 455 29.53 8.19 6.00
CA GLU A 455 30.12 9.14 6.95
C GLU A 455 31.66 9.13 6.87
N GLY A 456 32.25 10.33 6.96
CA GLY A 456 33.67 10.56 6.81
C GLY A 456 34.14 10.71 5.36
N THR A 457 33.27 10.53 4.36
CA THR A 457 33.63 10.78 2.95
C THR A 457 34.06 12.23 2.76
N ARG A 458 35.23 12.43 2.15
CA ARG A 458 35.84 13.75 2.00
C ARG A 458 35.29 14.45 0.76
N ILE A 459 34.64 15.58 0.96
CA ILE A 459 34.14 16.44 -0.11
C ILE A 459 35.16 17.52 -0.44
N THR A 460 35.42 17.73 -1.72
CA THR A 460 36.29 18.83 -2.18
C THR A 460 35.52 20.16 -2.11
N MET A 461 35.96 21.02 -1.20
CA MET A 461 35.43 22.37 -1.01
C MET A 461 35.87 23.32 -2.14
N ALA A 462 35.23 24.48 -2.25
CA ALA A 462 35.54 25.48 -3.27
C ALA A 462 36.99 25.99 -3.22
N ASP A 463 37.59 26.03 -2.03
CA ASP A 463 39.01 26.41 -1.83
C ASP A 463 39.99 25.25 -2.07
N GLY A 464 39.49 24.08 -2.48
CA GLY A 464 40.28 22.87 -2.74
C GLY A 464 40.60 22.04 -1.50
N LYS A 465 40.23 22.49 -0.30
CA LYS A 465 40.37 21.66 0.90
C LYS A 465 39.38 20.51 0.90
N LEU A 466 39.71 19.47 1.63
CA LEU A 466 38.84 18.33 1.88
C LEU A 466 38.15 18.49 3.22
N ALA A 467 36.83 18.34 3.25
CA ALA A 467 36.04 18.33 4.47
C ALA A 467 35.18 17.06 4.54
N PRO A 468 35.07 16.37 5.69
CA PRO A 468 34.15 15.25 5.84
C PRO A 468 32.70 15.71 5.63
N ILE A 469 31.91 14.95 4.87
CA ILE A 469 30.55 15.34 4.44
C ILE A 469 29.62 15.73 5.61
N GLU A 470 29.73 15.05 6.75
CA GLU A 470 28.93 15.31 7.96
C GLU A 470 29.25 16.66 8.65
N THR A 471 30.39 17.27 8.31
CA THR A 471 30.83 18.54 8.90
C THR A 471 30.37 19.78 8.11
N LEU A 472 29.92 19.58 6.86
CA LEU A 472 29.42 20.66 6.01
C LEU A 472 28.13 21.27 6.58
N ARG A 473 27.82 22.51 6.17
CA ARG A 473 26.63 23.28 6.54
C ARG A 473 25.97 23.89 5.32
N VAL A 474 24.69 24.27 5.46
CA VAL A 474 23.97 25.00 4.41
C VAL A 474 24.67 26.34 4.19
N GLY A 475 24.90 26.68 2.92
CA GLY A 475 25.68 27.86 2.51
C GLY A 475 27.15 27.57 2.22
N ASP A 476 27.68 26.40 2.62
CA ASP A 476 29.03 25.99 2.23
C ASP A 476 29.13 25.81 0.71
N LYS A 477 30.34 25.97 0.17
CA LYS A 477 30.59 25.92 -1.27
C LYS A 477 31.49 24.75 -1.62
N VAL A 478 31.04 23.90 -2.53
CA VAL A 478 31.75 22.69 -2.97
C VAL A 478 32.16 22.80 -4.44
N ARG A 479 33.25 22.14 -4.81
CA ARG A 479 33.71 22.08 -6.20
C ARG A 479 32.86 21.05 -6.96
N ALA A 480 32.16 21.54 -7.97
CA ALA A 480 31.19 20.76 -8.72
C ALA A 480 31.77 20.09 -9.97
N ASN A 481 32.84 20.61 -10.57
CA ASN A 481 33.48 19.95 -11.72
C ASN A 481 34.99 20.24 -11.82
N ALA A 482 35.68 19.57 -12.74
CA ALA A 482 37.12 19.73 -12.95
C ALA A 482 37.50 21.14 -13.44
N ALA A 483 36.60 21.81 -14.16
CA ALA A 483 36.77 23.18 -14.63
C ALA A 483 36.69 24.24 -13.50
N GLY A 484 36.43 23.82 -12.26
CA GLY A 484 36.40 24.71 -11.09
C GLY A 484 35.05 25.38 -10.85
N ARG A 485 33.97 24.87 -11.46
CA ARG A 485 32.61 25.28 -11.08
C ARG A 485 32.41 25.01 -9.59
N VAL A 486 31.72 25.93 -8.93
CA VAL A 486 31.37 25.85 -7.51
C VAL A 486 29.86 25.90 -7.40
N LEU A 487 29.30 25.06 -6.52
CA LEU A 487 27.89 25.07 -6.14
C LEU A 487 27.75 25.25 -4.63
N THR A 488 26.70 25.95 -4.23
CA THR A 488 26.37 26.16 -2.83
C THR A 488 25.52 25.01 -2.30
N VAL A 489 25.86 24.47 -1.12
CA VAL A 489 25.07 23.48 -0.41
C VAL A 489 23.77 24.13 0.06
N GLN A 490 22.65 23.65 -0.47
CA GLN A 490 21.32 24.12 -0.11
C GLN A 490 20.66 23.28 0.98
N ASP A 491 20.99 21.99 1.04
CA ASP A 491 20.38 21.06 2.00
C ASP A 491 21.19 19.76 2.12
N PHE A 492 20.86 18.97 3.15
CA PHE A 492 21.46 17.67 3.45
C PHE A 492 20.39 16.59 3.47
N ILE A 493 20.71 15.47 2.84
CA ILE A 493 19.98 14.22 2.96
C ILE A 493 20.89 13.32 3.79
N PHE A 494 20.40 12.75 4.88
CA PHE A 494 21.28 11.95 5.73
C PHE A 494 20.51 10.87 6.48
N GLY A 495 21.02 9.66 6.53
CA GLY A 495 20.29 8.51 7.07
C GLY A 495 21.18 7.37 7.51
N ARG A 496 20.58 6.19 7.67
CA ARG A 496 21.27 4.91 7.86
C ARG A 496 21.01 4.04 6.64
N GLU A 497 22.05 3.38 6.17
CA GLU A 497 21.94 2.38 5.11
C GLU A 497 22.07 0.98 5.74
N PRO A 498 21.00 0.17 5.79
CA PRO A 498 21.08 -1.20 6.30
C PRO A 498 21.82 -2.14 5.34
N LYS A 499 21.91 -1.81 4.04
CA LYS A 499 22.58 -2.66 3.05
C LYS A 499 24.10 -2.41 3.01
N PRO A 500 24.89 -3.41 2.56
CA PRO A 500 26.29 -3.20 2.23
C PRO A 500 26.48 -2.07 1.19
N LEU A 501 27.42 -1.16 1.46
CA LEU A 501 27.79 -0.11 0.52
C LEU A 501 28.59 -0.68 -0.66
N VAL A 502 28.52 0.00 -1.80
CA VAL A 502 29.43 -0.18 -2.92
C VAL A 502 30.70 0.61 -2.64
N ARG A 503 31.84 -0.09 -2.56
CA ARG A 503 33.18 0.50 -2.47
C ARG A 503 33.82 0.49 -3.85
N LEU A 504 34.12 1.66 -4.37
CA LEU A 504 34.81 1.85 -5.64
C LEU A 504 36.25 2.28 -5.38
N ARG A 505 37.22 1.60 -6.01
CA ARG A 505 38.62 2.03 -6.04
C ARG A 505 39.09 2.21 -7.47
N ASP A 506 39.96 3.18 -7.68
CA ASP A 506 40.55 3.45 -8.99
C ASP A 506 42.08 3.28 -9.01
N ASP A 507 42.68 3.53 -10.16
CA ASP A 507 44.12 3.46 -10.42
C ASP A 507 44.91 4.66 -9.88
N GLN A 508 44.22 5.68 -9.36
CA GLN A 508 44.80 6.88 -8.74
C GLN A 508 44.78 6.80 -7.20
N GLY A 509 44.29 5.70 -6.64
CA GLY A 509 44.24 5.46 -5.20
C GLY A 509 43.05 6.10 -4.50
N HIS A 510 42.05 6.58 -5.25
CA HIS A 510 40.79 7.01 -4.67
C HIS A 510 39.98 5.81 -4.17
N ASP A 511 39.23 6.02 -3.10
CA ASP A 511 38.46 4.99 -2.40
C ASP A 511 37.19 5.62 -1.84
N VAL A 512 36.06 5.38 -2.49
CA VAL A 512 34.77 5.96 -2.12
C VAL A 512 33.77 4.86 -1.79
N ARG A 513 32.93 5.11 -0.78
CA ARG A 513 31.88 4.19 -0.32
C ARG A 513 30.52 4.87 -0.46
N LEU A 514 29.65 4.27 -1.24
CA LEU A 514 28.37 4.85 -1.66
C LEU A 514 27.28 3.78 -1.66
N THR A 515 26.04 4.20 -1.45
CA THR A 515 24.86 3.31 -1.58
C THR A 515 24.68 2.84 -3.02
N GLU A 516 23.96 1.73 -3.24
CA GLU A 516 23.84 1.05 -4.54
C GLU A 516 23.37 1.96 -5.68
N LYS A 517 22.46 2.89 -5.38
CA LYS A 517 21.81 3.77 -6.37
C LYS A 517 22.49 5.13 -6.54
N HIS A 518 23.57 5.39 -5.82
CA HIS A 518 24.19 6.72 -5.86
C HIS A 518 24.80 7.02 -7.24
N PRO A 519 24.53 8.20 -7.82
CA PRO A 519 24.95 8.55 -9.17
C PRO A 519 26.47 8.73 -9.26
N VAL A 520 27.10 8.00 -10.18
CA VAL A 520 28.52 8.11 -10.53
C VAL A 520 28.64 8.57 -11.97
N LEU A 521 29.49 9.57 -12.23
CA LEU A 521 29.73 10.07 -13.58
C LEU A 521 30.91 9.34 -14.23
N LEU A 522 30.61 8.61 -15.31
CA LEU A 522 31.64 8.05 -16.18
C LEU A 522 32.31 9.16 -17.00
N SER A 523 33.53 8.90 -17.48
CA SER A 523 34.30 9.80 -18.34
C SER A 523 33.50 10.22 -19.59
N SER A 524 32.71 9.28 -20.13
CA SER A 524 31.79 9.45 -21.26
C SER A 524 30.68 10.48 -21.02
N GLY A 525 30.47 10.92 -19.78
CA GLY A 525 29.37 11.79 -19.39
C GLY A 525 28.07 11.06 -19.05
N LEU A 526 28.07 9.72 -19.12
CA LEU A 526 26.96 8.90 -18.68
C LEU A 526 26.90 8.87 -17.14
N VAL A 527 25.71 9.10 -16.59
CA VAL A 527 25.41 8.91 -15.17
C VAL A 527 24.88 7.49 -14.97
N VAL A 528 25.52 6.75 -14.08
CA VAL A 528 25.13 5.37 -13.72
C VAL A 528 25.00 5.22 -12.21
N ALA A 529 24.20 4.25 -11.77
CA ALA A 529 24.15 3.88 -10.37
C ALA A 529 25.45 3.19 -9.95
N ALA A 530 25.88 3.40 -8.71
CA ALA A 530 27.08 2.79 -8.12
C ALA A 530 27.20 1.28 -8.39
N GLU A 531 26.10 0.54 -8.22
CA GLU A 531 26.05 -0.92 -8.42
C GLU A 531 26.30 -1.37 -9.87
N LYS A 532 26.17 -0.44 -10.83
CA LYS A 532 26.37 -0.71 -12.26
C LYS A 532 27.77 -0.34 -12.75
N VAL A 533 28.57 0.33 -11.91
CA VAL A 533 29.98 0.61 -12.22
C VAL A 533 30.76 -0.70 -12.23
N GLN A 534 31.58 -0.92 -13.25
CA GLN A 534 32.36 -2.13 -13.45
C GLN A 534 33.87 -1.84 -13.41
N VAL A 535 34.66 -2.86 -13.08
CA VAL A 535 36.12 -2.80 -13.23
C VAL A 535 36.46 -2.50 -14.70
N LYS A 536 37.43 -1.61 -14.92
CA LYS A 536 37.83 -0.99 -16.21
C LYS A 536 36.94 0.14 -16.73
N ASP A 537 35.82 0.44 -16.07
CA ASP A 537 35.13 1.70 -16.37
C ASP A 537 36.05 2.88 -16.06
N THR A 538 35.90 3.95 -16.83
CA THR A 538 36.64 5.20 -16.58
C THR A 538 35.69 6.23 -15.98
N VAL A 539 36.09 6.81 -14.86
CA VAL A 539 35.31 7.78 -14.09
C VAL A 539 35.98 9.15 -14.11
N ARG A 540 35.21 10.20 -13.84
CA ARG A 540 35.74 11.57 -13.74
C ARG A 540 36.30 11.83 -12.35
N THR A 541 37.45 12.49 -12.29
CA THR A 541 38.12 12.92 -11.06
C THR A 541 38.48 14.40 -11.14
N GLN A 542 38.99 14.97 -10.04
CA GLN A 542 39.40 16.37 -10.01
C GLN A 542 40.56 16.67 -10.98
N THR A 543 41.41 15.66 -11.25
CA THR A 543 42.62 15.76 -12.07
C THR A 543 42.44 15.24 -13.50
N GLY A 544 41.26 14.72 -13.85
CA GLY A 544 40.97 14.19 -15.18
C GLY A 544 40.07 12.96 -15.11
N THR A 545 40.58 11.83 -15.59
CA THR A 545 39.87 10.54 -15.57
C THR A 545 40.71 9.48 -14.86
N ALA A 546 40.05 8.56 -14.18
CA ALA A 546 40.69 7.40 -13.53
C ALA A 546 39.98 6.11 -13.94
N THR A 547 40.68 4.98 -13.85
CA THR A 547 40.15 3.66 -14.22
C THR A 547 39.77 2.90 -12.95
N ILE A 548 38.53 2.38 -12.89
CA ILE A 548 38.08 1.56 -11.76
C ILE A 548 38.86 0.25 -11.74
N THR A 549 39.49 -0.04 -10.60
CA THR A 549 40.31 -1.24 -10.36
C THR A 549 39.59 -2.26 -9.47
N SER A 550 38.66 -1.82 -8.63
CA SER A 550 37.85 -2.69 -7.77
C SER A 550 36.45 -2.13 -7.53
N THR A 551 35.48 -3.04 -7.49
CA THR A 551 34.07 -2.81 -7.14
C THR A 551 33.66 -3.87 -6.12
N GLU A 552 33.51 -3.49 -4.85
CA GLU A 552 33.24 -4.42 -3.74
C GLU A 552 31.96 -4.05 -2.99
N ARG A 553 31.26 -5.05 -2.44
CA ARG A 553 30.20 -4.85 -1.45
C ARG A 553 30.80 -4.95 -0.06
N VAL A 554 30.70 -3.88 0.73
CA VAL A 554 31.28 -3.82 2.07
C VAL A 554 30.19 -3.62 3.13
N PRO A 555 30.13 -4.45 4.19
CA PRO A 555 29.25 -4.20 5.31
C PRO A 555 29.48 -2.80 5.88
N TYR A 556 28.39 -2.13 6.24
CA TYR A 556 28.44 -0.78 6.79
C TYR A 556 27.35 -0.63 7.84
N ASP A 557 27.71 -0.05 8.98
CA ASP A 557 26.78 0.26 10.06
C ASP A 557 27.05 1.68 10.58
N GLY A 558 26.76 2.65 9.72
CA GLY A 558 27.01 4.06 10.00
C GLY A 558 26.01 4.97 9.29
N LYS A 559 26.20 6.28 9.45
CA LYS A 559 25.37 7.26 8.77
C LYS A 559 25.81 7.44 7.32
N VAL A 560 24.86 7.74 6.47
CA VAL A 560 25.13 8.09 5.08
C VAL A 560 24.60 9.49 4.80
N TYR A 561 25.28 10.26 3.94
CA TYR A 561 24.97 11.65 3.62
C TYR A 561 24.94 11.91 2.11
N ASN A 562 24.05 12.78 1.65
CA ASN A 562 24.01 13.34 0.32
C ASN A 562 23.72 14.85 0.42
N LEU A 563 24.07 15.61 -0.61
CA LEU A 563 23.90 17.05 -0.65
C LEU A 563 22.87 17.43 -1.71
N LYS A 564 22.14 18.51 -1.47
CA LYS A 564 21.44 19.25 -2.51
C LYS A 564 22.26 20.47 -2.88
N LEU A 565 22.61 20.61 -4.15
CA LEU A 565 23.55 21.62 -4.61
C LEU A 565 22.91 22.64 -5.55
N GLY A 566 23.36 23.90 -5.43
CA GLY A 566 23.03 25.00 -6.33
C GLY A 566 21.89 25.89 -5.83
N THR A 567 22.12 27.20 -5.73
CA THR A 567 21.03 28.20 -5.62
C THR A 567 20.25 28.28 -6.95
N ALA A 568 19.08 28.92 -6.94
CA ALA A 568 18.31 29.13 -8.17
C ALA A 568 19.17 29.79 -9.28
N GLU A 569 19.95 30.81 -8.91
CA GLU A 569 20.83 31.55 -9.83
C GLU A 569 22.01 30.71 -10.32
N GLU A 570 22.62 29.89 -9.45
CA GLU A 570 23.72 29.00 -9.85
C GLU A 570 23.23 27.95 -10.87
N LEU A 571 21.98 27.50 -10.72
CA LEU A 571 21.36 26.46 -11.53
C LEU A 571 20.91 26.93 -12.93
N GLU A 572 20.70 28.23 -13.16
CA GLU A 572 20.31 28.76 -14.48
C GLU A 572 21.34 28.47 -15.57
N SER A 573 22.62 28.38 -15.19
CA SER A 573 23.73 28.14 -16.11
C SER A 573 24.20 26.68 -16.19
N LEU A 574 23.50 25.77 -15.50
CA LEU A 574 23.92 24.38 -15.33
C LEU A 574 23.26 23.45 -16.34
N SER A 575 24.06 22.56 -16.92
CA SER A 575 23.54 21.41 -17.67
C SER A 575 22.99 20.34 -16.69
N PRO A 576 22.08 19.45 -17.12
CA PRO A 576 21.49 18.43 -16.25
C PRO A 576 22.52 17.56 -15.49
N ASN A 577 23.63 17.20 -16.14
CA ASN A 577 24.68 16.35 -15.56
C ASN A 577 25.78 17.12 -14.81
N GLU A 578 25.54 18.36 -14.39
CA GLU A 578 26.55 19.19 -13.70
C GLU A 578 26.25 19.43 -12.22
N ARG A 579 25.14 18.90 -11.70
CA ARG A 579 24.82 18.92 -10.26
C ARG A 579 25.62 17.83 -9.53
N THR A 580 26.91 18.08 -9.41
CA THR A 580 27.88 17.09 -8.96
C THR A 580 28.77 17.62 -7.85
N MET A 581 29.48 16.72 -7.18
CA MET A 581 30.52 17.01 -6.19
C MET A 581 31.65 15.98 -6.31
N PHE A 582 32.85 16.36 -5.88
CA PHE A 582 33.93 15.39 -5.70
C PHE A 582 33.87 14.77 -4.31
N ALA A 583 33.70 13.45 -4.26
CA ALA A 583 33.64 12.63 -3.06
C ALA A 583 34.80 11.62 -3.06
N ASP A 584 35.72 11.77 -2.10
CA ASP A 584 36.98 11.03 -2.03
C ASP A 584 37.77 11.02 -3.36
N GLY A 585 37.61 12.07 -4.16
CA GLY A 585 38.30 12.29 -5.45
C GLY A 585 37.51 11.90 -6.70
N LEU A 586 36.41 11.13 -6.57
CA LEU A 586 35.53 10.77 -7.68
C LEU A 586 34.39 11.78 -7.84
N LEU A 587 33.99 12.05 -9.09
CA LEU A 587 32.84 12.90 -9.39
C LEU A 587 31.54 12.10 -9.27
N VAL A 588 30.72 12.49 -8.30
CA VAL A 588 29.41 11.89 -8.01
C VAL A 588 28.31 12.93 -8.13
N GLY A 589 27.08 12.48 -8.37
CA GLY A 589 25.91 13.36 -8.46
C GLY A 589 25.35 13.74 -7.08
N ASP A 590 24.62 14.84 -7.05
CA ASP A 590 23.87 15.29 -5.88
C ASP A 590 22.52 14.56 -5.75
N ASP A 591 21.74 14.93 -4.74
CA ASP A 591 20.38 14.42 -4.49
C ASP A 591 19.41 14.61 -5.68
N THR A 592 19.55 15.70 -6.45
CA THR A 592 18.69 15.91 -7.62
C THR A 592 19.03 14.94 -8.74
N MET A 593 20.32 14.79 -9.05
CA MET A 593 20.77 13.86 -10.09
C MET A 593 20.37 12.42 -9.77
N GLN A 594 20.40 12.05 -8.49
CA GLN A 594 19.92 10.74 -8.06
C GLN A 594 18.43 10.55 -8.36
N ARG A 595 17.58 11.53 -8.00
CA ARG A 595 16.13 11.45 -8.29
C ARG A 595 15.85 11.26 -9.78
N GLU A 596 16.61 11.94 -10.64
CA GLU A 596 16.49 11.80 -12.10
C GLU A 596 16.92 10.42 -12.59
N LEU A 597 17.95 9.82 -11.98
CA LEU A 597 18.42 8.47 -12.29
C LEU A 597 17.43 7.38 -11.88
N GLU A 598 16.71 7.59 -10.77
CA GLU A 598 15.74 6.65 -10.20
C GLU A 598 14.32 6.82 -10.76
N ALA A 599 13.99 7.97 -11.34
CA ALA A 599 12.68 8.21 -11.94
C ALA A 599 12.38 7.17 -13.04
N PRO A 600 11.22 6.49 -13.02
CA PRO A 600 10.85 5.56 -14.07
C PRO A 600 10.84 6.33 -15.39
N ARG A 601 11.73 5.95 -16.32
CA ARG A 601 11.73 6.50 -17.67
C ARG A 601 10.38 6.20 -18.28
N ARG A 602 9.49 7.20 -18.35
CA ARG A 602 8.32 7.15 -19.24
C ARG A 602 8.87 6.75 -20.60
N ALA A 603 8.44 5.60 -21.11
CA ALA A 603 8.68 5.24 -22.49
C ALA A 603 8.23 6.45 -23.31
N SER A 604 9.19 7.16 -23.90
CA SER A 604 8.92 8.24 -24.82
C SER A 604 8.05 7.62 -25.91
N ALA A 605 6.79 8.03 -25.94
CA ALA A 605 5.94 7.82 -27.10
C ALA A 605 6.64 8.52 -28.27
N THR A 606 7.44 7.76 -29.01
CA THR A 606 7.82 8.12 -30.37
C THR A 606 6.53 8.16 -31.17
N LYS A 607 6.29 9.34 -31.75
CA LYS A 607 5.19 9.68 -32.65
C LYS A 607 5.00 8.66 -33.77
#